data_AF-A0A8N4EU74-F1
#
_entry.id   AF-A0A8N4EU74-F1
#
_cell.length_a   1.000
_cell.length_b   1.000
_cell.length_c   1.000
_cell.angle_alpha   90.00
_cell.angle_beta   90.00
_cell.angle_gamma   90.00
#
_symmetry.space_group_name_H-M   'P 1'
#
loop_
_entity.id
_entity.type
_entity.pdbx_description
1 polymer ?
#
loop_
_entity_poly.entity_id
_entity_poly.type
_entity_poly.pdbx_seq_one_letter_code
_entity_poly.pdbx_strand_id
1 'polypeptide(L)'
;MPLSCTKSYFQRFCDDGFQMESNGYSFSSDLLPSLGATINQSAKLRKFIISPYDTRYRAWEMFLILLVIYSAWVCPFELAFLRYLPTKLFLAENIVNSFFAVDIVLTFFVAYLDRKSYLLIDDPKRIATRYLSTGFIFDVCSTAPFQPLSFLFMSHGNGLLFKILNMLRLWRLRRVSSLFARLEKDIRFNYFWTRCTKLVLVTLFAVHCAGCFNYLIADRYHDAKRTWIGAVMPNFRSESLWIRYVTAIYWSITTLTTTGYGDLHAENTGEMLFDIFYMLFNLGLTAYLIGNMTNLVVHGTSRTRNFRETIQAASAFAARNQLPQHIKDQMLSHICLRFRTEGLKQQETLNGLPKGLRSSIAHHLFFPIVQRVYLFHGVSFDFIFQLVTEMQAEYFPPKEDVILQNETPTDLYILVSGAVELRADFNGIEQVHGKVSSGEIFGEIGVLCYRPQPFTVRTIELSQILRLSSITLMNLIRENMEDGNIVMNNLSQK
;
A
#
# COMPACT_ATOMS: atom_id res chain seq x y z
N MET A 1 -4.35 -19.53 13.18
CA MET A 1 -3.08 -19.38 12.44
C MET A 1 -1.97 -19.14 13.45
N PRO A 2 -0.91 -19.96 13.50
CA PRO A 2 -0.09 -20.09 14.69
C PRO A 2 0.95 -18.96 14.83
N LEU A 3 1.25 -18.63 16.08
CA LEU A 3 2.23 -17.63 16.58
C LEU A 3 3.69 -17.84 16.10
N SER A 4 3.99 -18.86 15.30
CA SER A 4 5.34 -19.09 14.75
C SER A 4 5.67 -18.14 13.60
N CYS A 5 4.67 -17.57 12.93
CA CYS A 5 4.89 -16.68 11.79
C CYS A 5 5.47 -15.31 12.24
N THR A 6 4.97 -14.75 13.34
CA THR A 6 5.41 -13.43 13.83
C THR A 6 6.86 -13.39 14.30
N LYS A 7 7.39 -14.50 14.82
CA LYS A 7 8.81 -14.60 15.24
C LYS A 7 9.77 -14.61 14.04
N SER A 8 9.40 -15.28 12.93
CA SER A 8 10.22 -15.28 11.71
C SER A 8 10.19 -13.94 10.97
N TYR A 9 9.08 -13.18 11.06
CA TYR A 9 8.96 -11.86 10.42
C TYR A 9 9.72 -10.75 11.16
N PHE A 10 9.75 -10.78 12.50
CA PHE A 10 10.55 -9.81 13.28
C PHE A 10 12.05 -10.05 13.08
N GLN A 11 12.44 -11.31 12.92
CA GLN A 11 13.81 -11.70 12.63
C GLN A 11 14.21 -11.32 11.19
N ARG A 12 13.33 -11.46 10.19
CA ARG A 12 13.54 -10.93 8.83
C ARG A 12 13.65 -9.40 8.77
N PHE A 13 12.88 -8.68 9.59
CA PHE A 13 12.97 -7.22 9.69
C PHE A 13 14.30 -6.74 10.29
N CYS A 14 14.94 -7.56 11.14
CA CYS A 14 16.27 -7.29 11.69
C CYS A 14 17.42 -7.83 10.82
N ASP A 15 17.25 -8.99 10.18
CA ASP A 15 18.30 -9.71 9.44
C ASP A 15 18.41 -9.27 7.97
N ASP A 16 17.36 -8.76 7.32
CA ASP A 16 17.45 -8.19 5.96
C ASP A 16 18.26 -6.87 5.93
N GLY A 17 18.64 -6.33 7.09
CA GLY A 17 19.62 -5.26 7.22
C GLY A 17 21.08 -5.75 7.28
N PHE A 18 21.33 -7.05 7.43
CA PHE A 18 22.67 -7.62 7.63
C PHE A 18 23.29 -8.26 6.38
N GLN A 19 22.53 -8.43 5.28
CA GLN A 19 23.03 -8.95 4.00
C GLN A 19 23.08 -7.92 2.86
N MET A 20 23.11 -6.62 3.18
CA MET A 20 23.24 -5.53 2.19
C MET A 20 24.68 -5.00 2.06
N GLU A 21 25.69 -5.86 2.23
CA GLU A 21 27.08 -5.62 1.84
C GLU A 21 27.50 -6.59 0.72
N SER A 22 27.03 -6.35 -0.49
CA SER A 22 27.90 -6.31 -1.68
C SER A 22 27.07 -5.81 -2.87
N ASN A 23 27.64 -4.85 -3.60
CA ASN A 23 27.09 -4.16 -4.78
C ASN A 23 26.00 -3.13 -4.50
N GLY A 24 26.44 -1.88 -4.45
CA GLY A 24 25.67 -0.72 -4.02
C GLY A 24 24.55 -0.34 -4.96
N TYR A 25 23.32 -0.46 -4.47
CA TYR A 25 22.23 0.49 -4.70
C TYR A 25 21.28 0.40 -3.49
N SER A 26 21.68 1.00 -2.37
CA SER A 26 20.75 1.23 -1.26
C SER A 26 19.75 2.30 -1.69
N PHE A 27 18.58 1.89 -2.19
CA PHE A 27 17.43 2.77 -2.42
C PHE A 27 16.95 3.33 -1.07
N SER A 28 17.51 4.46 -0.64
CA SER A 28 16.82 5.38 0.26
C SER A 28 15.74 6.09 -0.56
N SER A 29 14.61 5.40 -0.77
CA SER A 29 13.50 5.75 -1.67
C SER A 29 12.83 7.12 -1.44
N ASP A 30 13.21 7.83 -0.38
CA ASP A 30 12.60 9.10 0.02
C ASP A 30 13.49 10.33 -0.27
N LEU A 31 14.77 10.11 -0.62
CA LEU A 31 15.71 11.21 -0.89
C LEU A 31 15.72 11.46 -2.40
N LEU A 32 14.92 12.42 -2.84
CA LEU A 32 14.96 12.92 -4.20
C LEU A 32 16.12 13.93 -4.30
N PRO A 33 17.18 13.65 -5.07
CA PRO A 33 18.23 14.63 -5.28
C PRO A 33 17.68 15.82 -6.07
N SER A 34 18.19 17.02 -5.79
CA SER A 34 17.93 18.19 -6.64
C SER A 34 18.48 17.94 -8.05
N LEU A 35 17.77 18.43 -9.07
CA LEU A 35 18.20 18.33 -10.46
C LEU A 35 19.64 18.88 -10.62
N GLY A 36 20.57 18.06 -11.13
CA GLY A 36 21.98 18.43 -11.32
C GLY A 36 22.92 18.15 -10.13
N ALA A 37 22.46 17.49 -9.06
CA ALA A 37 23.34 17.06 -7.97
C ALA A 37 24.30 15.95 -8.42
N THR A 38 25.60 16.10 -8.12
CA THR A 38 26.62 15.11 -8.44
C THR A 38 26.49 13.87 -7.54
N ILE A 39 26.48 12.70 -8.17
CA ILE A 39 26.11 11.37 -7.62
C ILE A 39 27.03 10.86 -6.48
N ASN A 40 28.11 11.57 -6.14
CA ASN A 40 29.16 11.04 -5.25
C ASN A 40 29.08 11.47 -3.78
N GLN A 41 27.95 11.99 -3.31
CA GLN A 41 27.76 12.21 -1.88
C GLN A 41 26.67 11.27 -1.36
N SER A 42 27.07 10.08 -0.92
CA SER A 42 26.40 9.48 0.25
C SER A 42 26.38 10.59 1.30
N ALA A 43 25.21 11.17 1.60
CA ALA A 43 25.11 12.34 2.47
C ALA A 43 25.75 11.99 3.82
N LYS A 44 27.01 12.37 3.99
CA LYS A 44 27.78 12.05 5.18
C LYS A 44 27.28 13.02 6.24
N LEU A 45 26.29 12.53 7.00
CA LEU A 45 25.70 13.26 8.10
C LEU A 45 26.80 13.81 9.01
N ARG A 46 26.59 15.02 9.54
CA ARG A 46 27.46 15.57 10.58
C ARG A 46 27.64 14.58 11.72
N LYS A 47 28.86 14.59 12.30
CA LYS A 47 29.20 13.77 13.47
C LYS A 47 28.16 14.03 14.58
N PHE A 48 27.65 12.95 15.19
CA PHE A 48 26.58 12.95 16.21
C PHE A 48 25.13 13.13 15.73
N ILE A 49 24.86 13.18 14.42
CA ILE A 49 23.49 13.18 13.89
C ILE A 49 23.12 11.78 13.38
N ILE A 50 21.95 11.30 13.83
CA ILE A 50 21.40 9.99 13.51
C ILE A 50 20.51 10.14 12.26
N SER A 51 20.70 9.24 11.30
CA SER A 51 19.80 9.15 10.14
C SER A 51 18.46 8.55 10.58
N PRO A 52 17.31 9.13 10.17
CA PRO A 52 16.00 8.53 10.44
C PRO A 52 15.80 7.17 9.73
N TYR A 53 16.68 6.83 8.78
CA TYR A 53 16.68 5.57 8.04
C TYR A 53 17.57 4.49 8.67
N ASP A 54 18.32 4.80 9.74
CA ASP A 54 19.17 3.83 10.44
C ASP A 54 18.33 2.70 11.05
N THR A 55 18.80 1.46 10.92
CA THR A 55 18.14 0.25 11.44
C THR A 55 18.00 0.30 12.96
N ARG A 56 19.01 0.85 13.66
CA ARG A 56 18.99 0.99 15.12
C ARG A 56 17.93 1.98 15.58
N TYR A 57 17.81 3.11 14.88
CA TYR A 57 16.81 4.13 15.19
C TYR A 57 15.40 3.63 14.87
N ARG A 58 15.21 2.90 13.76
CA ARG A 58 13.92 2.26 13.45
C ARG A 58 13.53 1.20 14.48
N ALA A 59 14.47 0.39 14.95
CA ALA A 59 14.21 -0.57 16.03
C ALA A 59 13.82 0.15 17.34
N TRP A 60 14.46 1.28 17.66
CA TRP A 60 14.08 2.13 18.77
C TRP A 60 12.67 2.73 18.62
N GLU A 61 12.31 3.26 17.45
CA GLU A 61 10.95 3.75 17.18
C GLU A 61 9.90 2.63 17.37
N MET A 62 10.17 1.42 16.87
CA MET A 62 9.28 0.27 17.04
C MET A 62 9.14 -0.17 18.50
N PHE A 63 10.24 -0.16 19.25
CA PHE A 63 10.21 -0.42 20.69
C PHE A 63 9.37 0.62 21.44
N LEU A 64 9.53 1.90 21.13
CA LEU A 64 8.71 2.96 21.74
C LEU A 64 7.23 2.81 21.41
N ILE A 65 6.87 2.36 20.20
CA ILE A 65 5.48 2.10 19.84
C ILE A 65 4.85 1.04 20.76
N LEU A 66 5.58 -0.03 21.10
CA LEU A 66 5.10 -1.02 22.07
C LEU A 66 4.85 -0.40 23.44
N LEU A 67 5.75 0.48 23.91
CA LEU A 67 5.57 1.21 25.16
C LEU A 67 4.37 2.18 25.10
N VAL A 68 4.10 2.80 23.95
CA VAL A 68 2.92 3.65 23.75
C VAL A 68 1.64 2.84 23.86
N ILE A 69 1.58 1.65 23.24
CA ILE A 69 0.39 0.78 23.31
C ILE A 69 0.13 0.35 24.76
N TYR A 70 1.19 -0.05 25.48
CA TYR A 70 1.12 -0.35 26.91
C TYR A 70 0.59 0.85 27.71
N SER A 71 1.20 2.03 27.54
CA SER A 71 0.83 3.24 28.29
C SER A 71 -0.60 3.71 27.98
N ALA A 72 -1.04 3.60 26.72
CA ALA A 72 -2.39 3.96 26.32
C ALA A 72 -3.46 3.06 26.95
N TRP A 73 -3.17 1.77 27.14
CA TRP A 73 -4.08 0.83 27.79
C TRP A 73 -4.08 0.97 29.31
N VAL A 74 -2.91 1.17 29.92
CA VAL A 74 -2.81 1.27 31.39
C VAL A 74 -3.36 2.60 31.91
N CYS A 75 -3.26 3.69 31.14
CA CYS A 75 -3.61 5.03 31.61
C CYS A 75 -5.10 5.20 32.02
N PRO A 76 -6.10 4.85 31.19
CA PRO A 76 -7.51 4.89 31.60
C PRO A 76 -7.83 3.88 32.72
N PHE A 77 -7.21 2.70 32.66
CA PHE A 77 -7.40 1.64 33.66
C PHE A 77 -6.91 2.08 35.05
N GLU A 78 -5.73 2.69 35.13
CA GLU A 78 -5.18 3.25 36.36
C GLU A 78 -6.11 4.32 36.94
N LEU A 79 -6.58 5.24 36.10
CA LEU A 79 -7.44 6.34 36.52
C LEU A 79 -8.74 5.83 37.16
N ALA A 80 -9.35 4.81 36.56
CA ALA A 80 -10.67 4.31 36.93
C ALA A 80 -10.65 3.26 38.05
N PHE A 81 -9.79 2.25 37.96
CA PHE A 81 -9.86 1.06 38.83
C PHE A 81 -8.88 1.10 40.00
N LEU A 82 -7.76 1.81 39.87
CA LEU A 82 -6.69 1.80 40.87
C LEU A 82 -6.75 3.05 41.77
N ARG A 83 -7.15 2.85 43.04
CA ARG A 83 -7.11 3.90 44.07
C ARG A 83 -5.66 4.23 44.46
N TYR A 84 -4.84 3.20 44.67
CA TYR A 84 -3.40 3.28 44.93
C TYR A 84 -2.63 2.45 43.90
N LEU A 85 -1.45 2.93 43.52
CA LEU A 85 -0.62 2.25 42.54
C LEU A 85 0.20 1.15 43.23
N PRO A 86 0.08 -0.13 42.84
CA PRO A 86 0.96 -1.17 43.36
C PRO A 86 2.42 -0.83 43.06
N THR A 87 3.34 -1.11 43.99
CA THR A 87 4.77 -0.76 43.86
C THR A 87 5.39 -1.26 42.56
N LYS A 88 4.99 -2.46 42.11
CA LYS A 88 5.45 -3.04 40.85
C LYS A 88 4.99 -2.23 39.62
N LEU A 89 3.73 -1.80 39.60
CA LEU A 89 3.18 -1.01 38.49
C LEU A 89 3.79 0.40 38.50
N PHE A 90 3.96 1.00 39.67
CA PHE A 90 4.65 2.29 39.83
C PHE A 90 6.09 2.25 39.28
N LEU A 91 6.84 1.19 39.58
CA LEU A 91 8.18 1.01 39.01
C LEU A 91 8.13 0.87 37.48
N ALA A 92 7.21 0.07 36.96
CA ALA A 92 7.03 -0.10 35.51
C ALA A 92 6.70 1.23 34.80
N GLU A 93 5.80 2.04 35.36
CA GLU A 93 5.45 3.35 34.80
C GLU A 93 6.64 4.32 34.80
N ASN A 94 7.47 4.32 35.85
CA ASN A 94 8.67 5.16 35.89
C ASN A 94 9.71 4.72 34.85
N ILE A 95 9.92 3.41 34.69
CA ILE A 95 10.81 2.86 33.65
C ILE A 95 10.34 3.32 32.26
N VAL A 96 9.04 3.19 31.98
CA VAL A 96 8.43 3.62 30.71
C VAL A 96 8.66 5.12 30.48
N ASN A 97 8.44 5.96 31.50
CA ASN A 97 8.68 7.41 31.41
C ASN A 97 10.15 7.75 31.16
N SER A 98 11.10 7.00 31.74
CA SER A 98 12.53 7.19 31.46
C SER A 98 12.87 6.94 29.98
N PHE A 99 12.29 5.93 29.33
CA PHE A 99 12.50 5.71 27.90
C PHE A 99 11.99 6.87 27.04
N PHE A 100 10.83 7.45 27.36
CA PHE A 100 10.34 8.64 26.65
C PHE A 100 11.17 9.88 26.93
N ALA A 101 11.72 10.03 28.14
CA ALA A 101 12.65 11.13 28.44
C ALA A 101 13.94 11.02 27.63
N VAL A 102 14.50 9.81 27.50
CA VAL A 102 15.65 9.54 26.63
C VAL A 102 15.32 9.87 25.17
N ASP A 103 14.11 9.52 24.71
CA ASP A 103 13.69 9.80 23.34
C ASP A 103 13.55 11.30 23.03
N ILE A 104 13.07 12.11 23.98
CA ILE A 104 13.05 13.58 23.83
C ILE A 104 14.46 14.10 23.55
N VAL A 105 15.46 13.64 24.30
CA VAL A 105 16.86 14.01 24.10
C VAL A 105 17.37 13.49 22.75
N LEU A 106 17.07 12.24 22.41
CA LEU A 106 17.51 11.61 21.17
C LEU A 106 16.94 12.32 19.93
N THR A 107 15.70 12.82 20.00
CA THR A 107 15.02 13.54 18.91
C THR A 107 15.77 14.80 18.47
N PHE A 108 16.53 15.46 19.36
CA PHE A 108 17.38 16.60 18.99
C PHE A 108 18.58 16.21 18.09
N PHE A 109 18.92 14.93 18.04
CA PHE A 109 20.02 14.39 17.23
C PHE A 109 19.54 13.68 15.96
N VAL A 110 18.23 13.64 15.68
CA VAL A 110 17.68 12.95 14.51
C VAL A 110 17.49 13.93 13.35
N ALA A 111 18.09 13.61 12.20
CA ALA A 111 17.89 14.38 10.98
C ALA A 111 16.46 14.24 10.46
N TYR A 112 15.97 15.25 9.74
CA TYR A 112 14.62 15.21 9.17
C TYR A 112 14.62 15.47 7.67
N LEU A 113 13.61 14.95 6.98
CA LEU A 113 13.36 15.28 5.57
C LEU A 113 12.60 16.62 5.48
N ASP A 114 13.13 17.56 4.71
CA ASP A 114 12.44 18.81 4.41
C ASP A 114 11.38 18.62 3.33
N ARG A 115 10.20 19.23 3.50
CA ARG A 115 9.07 19.03 2.59
C ARG A 115 9.25 19.75 1.25
N LYS A 116 10.06 20.80 1.20
CA LYS A 116 10.28 21.60 -0.02
C LYS A 116 11.44 21.05 -0.83
N SER A 117 12.57 20.83 -0.18
CA SER A 117 13.79 20.38 -0.85
C SER A 117 13.88 18.86 -1.00
N TYR A 118 13.12 18.07 -0.25
CA TYR A 118 13.26 16.60 -0.16
C TYR A 118 14.68 16.15 0.21
N LEU A 119 15.48 17.05 0.76
CA LEU A 119 16.83 16.77 1.24
C LEU A 119 16.79 16.52 2.75
N LEU A 120 17.71 15.67 3.19
CA LEU A 120 17.93 15.41 4.61
C LEU A 120 18.62 16.61 5.24
N ILE A 121 17.97 17.27 6.19
CA ILE A 121 18.56 18.38 6.96
C ILE A 121 19.20 17.81 8.22
N ASP A 122 20.51 18.03 8.37
CA ASP A 122 21.33 17.57 9.49
C ASP A 122 21.84 18.72 10.39
N ASP A 123 21.43 19.96 10.12
CA ASP A 123 21.79 21.14 10.92
C ASP A 123 21.14 21.10 12.32
N PRO A 124 21.91 20.98 13.43
CA PRO A 124 21.34 20.83 14.78
C PRO A 124 20.47 22.00 15.22
N LYS A 125 20.83 23.23 14.80
CA LYS A 125 20.03 24.43 15.09
C LYS A 125 18.66 24.36 14.44
N ARG A 126 18.59 23.93 13.17
CA ARG A 126 17.32 23.79 12.44
C ARG A 126 16.47 22.66 13.00
N ILE A 127 17.10 21.54 13.38
CA ILE A 127 16.45 20.41 14.06
C ILE A 127 15.82 20.88 15.38
N ALA A 128 16.60 21.56 16.23
CA ALA A 128 16.13 22.07 17.51
C ALA A 128 14.99 23.08 17.36
N THR A 129 15.11 24.08 16.48
CA THR A 129 14.05 25.07 16.24
C THR A 129 12.76 24.42 15.74
N ARG A 130 12.86 23.44 14.83
CA ARG A 130 11.71 22.68 14.34
C ARG A 130 11.05 21.88 15.47
N TYR A 131 11.83 21.19 16.30
CA TYR A 131 11.27 20.36 17.35
C TYR A 131 10.63 21.20 18.48
N LEU A 132 11.30 22.28 18.90
CA LEU A 132 10.82 23.23 19.91
C LEU A 132 9.50 23.92 19.51
N SER A 133 9.32 24.22 18.22
CA SER A 133 8.10 24.87 17.71
C SER A 133 6.92 23.92 17.46
N THR A 134 7.16 22.63 17.22
CA THR A 134 6.10 21.71 16.75
C THR A 134 5.55 20.77 17.80
N GLY A 135 6.39 20.23 18.69
CA GLY A 135 5.98 19.10 19.54
C GLY A 135 6.63 19.03 20.92
N PHE A 136 7.72 19.77 21.16
CA PHE A 136 8.49 19.66 22.40
C PHE A 136 7.66 19.86 23.66
N ILE A 137 6.87 20.95 23.73
CA ILE A 137 6.07 21.27 24.93
C ILE A 137 5.13 20.11 25.28
N PHE A 138 4.43 19.56 24.28
CA PHE A 138 3.51 18.45 24.51
C PHE A 138 4.23 17.14 24.88
N ASP A 139 5.39 16.86 24.28
CA ASP A 139 6.18 15.67 24.62
C ASP A 139 6.72 15.76 26.06
N VAL A 140 7.20 16.93 26.48
CA VAL A 140 7.65 17.18 27.87
C VAL A 140 6.49 17.07 28.85
N CYS A 141 5.36 17.73 28.58
CA CYS A 141 4.16 17.64 29.43
C CYS A 141 3.65 16.20 29.53
N SER A 142 3.71 15.41 28.45
CA SER A 142 3.31 14.00 28.48
C SER A 142 4.29 13.11 29.24
N THR A 143 5.54 13.53 29.42
CA THR A 143 6.64 12.75 30.05
C THR A 143 6.85 13.12 31.52
N ALA A 144 6.38 14.29 31.94
CA ALA A 144 6.50 14.76 33.30
C ALA A 144 5.80 13.82 34.31
N PRO A 145 6.51 13.35 35.36
CA PRO A 145 5.94 12.46 36.36
C PRO A 145 5.11 13.25 37.39
N PHE A 146 3.87 13.60 37.03
CA PHE A 146 2.99 14.41 37.89
C PHE A 146 2.57 13.72 39.21
N GLN A 147 2.54 12.38 39.23
CA GLN A 147 2.08 11.61 40.38
C GLN A 147 3.14 11.52 41.51
N PRO A 148 4.42 11.23 41.24
CA PRO A 148 5.50 11.42 42.23
C PRO A 148 5.61 12.88 42.72
N LEU A 149 5.40 13.84 41.82
CA LEU A 149 5.42 15.26 42.18
C LEU A 149 4.31 15.61 43.19
N SER A 150 3.12 15.02 43.02
CA SER A 150 2.00 15.20 43.97
C SER A 150 2.31 14.66 45.37
N PHE A 151 3.05 13.54 45.47
CA PHE A 151 3.48 12.97 46.76
C PHE A 151 4.53 13.85 47.46
N LEU A 152 5.38 14.55 46.69
CA LEU A 152 6.40 15.46 47.20
C LEU A 152 5.89 16.86 47.54
N PHE A 153 4.90 17.40 46.79
CA PHE A 153 4.53 18.82 46.87
C PHE A 153 3.22 19.15 47.62
N MET A 154 2.26 18.22 47.82
CA MET A 154 0.96 18.58 48.45
C MET A 154 0.40 17.49 49.36
N SER A 155 0.32 17.80 50.67
CA SER A 155 -0.13 16.90 51.74
C SER A 155 -1.66 16.74 51.87
N HIS A 156 -2.51 17.59 51.30
CA HIS A 156 -3.98 17.43 51.40
C HIS A 156 -4.69 18.17 50.27
N GLY A 157 -5.46 17.46 49.42
CA GLY A 157 -6.52 18.10 48.62
C GLY A 157 -6.76 17.59 47.19
N ASN A 158 -5.74 17.51 46.32
CA ASN A 158 -5.98 17.47 44.85
C ASN A 158 -5.58 16.16 44.13
N GLY A 159 -5.68 14.99 44.79
CA GLY A 159 -5.28 13.71 44.20
C GLY A 159 -5.96 13.36 42.86
N LEU A 160 -7.19 13.82 42.61
CA LEU A 160 -7.90 13.60 41.34
C LEU A 160 -7.30 14.43 40.20
N LEU A 161 -6.97 15.70 40.46
CA LEU A 161 -6.41 16.60 39.45
C LEU A 161 -5.10 16.04 38.89
N PHE A 162 -4.21 15.57 39.77
CA PHE A 162 -2.94 14.96 39.36
C PHE A 162 -3.13 13.65 38.59
N LYS A 163 -4.17 12.85 38.91
CA LYS A 163 -4.53 11.67 38.11
C LYS A 163 -5.07 12.05 36.73
N ILE A 164 -5.85 13.12 36.61
CA ILE A 164 -6.34 13.62 35.31
C ILE A 164 -5.19 14.18 34.48
N LEU A 165 -4.23 14.90 35.07
CA LEU A 165 -3.02 15.36 34.38
C LEU A 165 -2.20 14.18 33.82
N ASN A 166 -2.29 13.01 34.43
CA ASN A 166 -1.65 11.80 33.92
C ASN A 166 -2.20 11.36 32.56
N MET A 167 -3.44 11.75 32.19
CA MET A 167 -4.03 11.49 30.88
C MET A 167 -3.30 12.23 29.74
N LEU A 168 -2.46 13.23 30.04
CA LEU A 168 -1.57 13.85 29.05
C LEU A 168 -0.62 12.84 28.41
N ARG A 169 -0.37 11.67 29.04
CA ARG A 169 0.36 10.55 28.45
C ARG A 169 -0.27 10.05 27.15
N LEU A 170 -1.59 10.20 26.97
CA LEU A 170 -2.27 9.81 25.73
C LEU A 170 -1.79 10.62 24.50
N TRP A 171 -1.14 11.78 24.70
CA TRP A 171 -0.47 12.51 23.61
C TRP A 171 0.53 11.62 22.84
N ARG A 172 1.15 10.65 23.52
CA ARG A 172 2.12 9.72 22.94
C ARG A 172 1.52 8.84 21.83
N LEU A 173 0.18 8.67 21.78
CA LEU A 173 -0.53 7.94 20.71
C LEU A 173 -0.31 8.52 19.31
N ARG A 174 0.12 9.78 19.19
CA ARG A 174 0.56 10.38 17.92
C ARG A 174 1.60 9.52 17.19
N ARG A 175 2.46 8.80 17.92
CA ARG A 175 3.46 7.89 17.35
C ARG A 175 2.82 6.71 16.62
N VAL A 176 1.78 6.12 17.20
CA VAL A 176 1.01 5.03 16.56
C VAL A 176 0.30 5.55 15.31
N SER A 177 -0.27 6.75 15.37
CA SER A 177 -0.86 7.40 14.17
C SER A 177 0.16 7.61 13.05
N SER A 178 1.37 8.08 13.39
CA SER A 178 2.46 8.23 12.43
C SER A 178 2.94 6.89 11.86
N LEU A 179 2.93 5.82 12.65
CA LEU A 179 3.25 4.47 12.16
C LEU A 179 2.25 4.04 11.09
N PHE A 180 0.95 4.13 11.38
CA PHE A 180 -0.08 3.76 10.40
C PHE A 180 0.03 4.59 9.12
N ALA A 181 0.33 5.89 9.22
CA ALA A 181 0.55 6.74 8.05
C ALA A 181 1.78 6.32 7.21
N ARG A 182 2.80 5.69 7.83
CA ARG A 182 3.96 5.11 7.12
C ARG A 182 3.61 3.75 6.53
N LEU A 183 2.98 2.86 7.30
CA LEU A 183 2.57 1.52 6.86
C LEU A 183 1.57 1.54 5.71
N GLU A 184 0.67 2.54 5.66
CA GLU A 184 -0.28 2.72 4.55
C GLU A 184 0.42 3.07 3.23
N LYS A 185 1.65 3.60 3.27
CA LYS A 185 2.45 3.98 2.09
C LYS A 185 3.52 2.96 1.72
N ASP A 186 3.84 2.03 2.61
CA ASP A 186 4.85 1.01 2.38
C ASP A 186 4.28 -0.09 1.48
N ILE A 187 4.84 -0.25 0.29
CA ILE A 187 4.42 -1.21 -0.74
C ILE A 187 4.50 -2.68 -0.28
N ARG A 188 5.26 -2.97 0.78
CA ARG A 188 5.42 -4.33 1.33
C ARG A 188 4.22 -4.75 2.16
N PHE A 189 3.38 -3.81 2.60
CA PHE A 189 2.21 -4.08 3.42
C PHE A 189 0.93 -4.00 2.60
N ASN A 190 0.01 -4.93 2.85
CA ASN A 190 -1.28 -4.90 2.20
C ASN A 190 -2.13 -3.77 2.80
N TYR A 191 -2.47 -2.79 1.95
CA TYR A 191 -3.28 -1.63 2.29
C TYR A 191 -4.60 -1.99 3.00
N PHE A 192 -5.31 -3.02 2.54
CA PHE A 192 -6.59 -3.44 3.10
C PHE A 192 -6.44 -3.84 4.58
N TRP A 193 -5.48 -4.73 4.87
CA TRP A 193 -5.25 -5.24 6.23
C TRP A 193 -4.74 -4.16 7.18
N THR A 194 -3.86 -3.28 6.70
CA THR A 194 -3.35 -2.15 7.49
C THR A 194 -4.50 -1.23 7.94
N ARG A 195 -5.42 -0.88 7.01
CA ARG A 195 -6.56 -0.02 7.33
C ARG A 195 -7.57 -0.71 8.24
N CYS A 196 -7.90 -1.99 8.01
CA CYS A 196 -8.77 -2.75 8.92
C CYS A 196 -8.20 -2.84 10.34
N THR A 197 -6.89 -3.12 10.47
CA THR A 197 -6.21 -3.19 11.78
C THR A 197 -6.31 -1.86 12.53
N LYS A 198 -6.07 -0.74 11.84
CA LYS A 198 -6.21 0.61 12.40
C LYS A 198 -7.62 0.86 12.94
N LEU A 199 -8.65 0.52 12.16
CA LEU A 199 -10.05 0.70 12.56
C LEU A 199 -10.41 -0.13 13.80
N VAL A 200 -10.01 -1.41 13.84
CA VAL A 200 -10.24 -2.30 14.98
C VAL A 200 -9.56 -1.76 16.24
N LEU A 201 -8.30 -1.32 16.16
CA LEU A 201 -7.58 -0.77 17.32
C LEU A 201 -8.22 0.51 17.85
N VAL A 202 -8.68 1.41 16.97
CA VAL A 202 -9.41 2.62 17.37
C VAL A 202 -10.71 2.27 18.09
N THR A 203 -11.48 1.31 17.58
CA THR A 203 -12.71 0.84 18.22
C THR A 203 -12.45 0.22 19.58
N LEU A 204 -11.47 -0.68 19.70
CA LEU A 204 -11.10 -1.31 20.98
C LEU A 204 -10.67 -0.27 22.01
N PHE A 205 -9.88 0.73 21.60
CA PHE A 205 -9.44 1.81 22.48
C PHE A 205 -10.60 2.69 22.94
N ALA A 206 -11.57 2.99 22.05
CA ALA A 206 -12.77 3.74 22.41
C ALA A 206 -13.63 3.00 23.45
N VAL A 207 -13.85 1.70 23.26
CA VAL A 207 -14.59 0.86 24.23
C VAL A 207 -13.86 0.80 25.56
N HIS A 208 -12.54 0.58 25.53
CA HIS A 208 -11.73 0.54 26.75
C HIS A 208 -11.81 1.86 27.53
N CYS A 209 -11.62 3.00 26.87
CA CYS A 209 -11.69 4.32 27.51
C CYS A 209 -13.07 4.58 28.09
N ALA A 210 -14.14 4.39 27.30
CA ALA A 210 -15.50 4.67 27.75
C ALA A 210 -15.93 3.78 28.92
N GLY A 211 -15.62 2.48 28.90
CA GLY A 211 -15.87 1.59 30.03
C GLY A 211 -15.13 2.03 31.30
N CYS A 212 -13.85 2.42 31.19
CA CYS A 212 -13.08 2.94 32.33
C CYS A 212 -13.68 4.25 32.87
N PHE A 213 -14.04 5.21 32.00
CA PHE A 213 -14.63 6.47 32.42
C PHE A 213 -16.00 6.28 33.09
N ASN A 214 -16.86 5.40 32.56
CA ASN A 214 -18.16 5.16 33.16
C ASN A 214 -18.04 4.44 34.52
N TYR A 215 -17.08 3.52 34.66
CA TYR A 215 -16.77 2.92 35.97
C TYR A 215 -16.26 3.98 36.96
N LEU A 216 -15.41 4.92 36.51
CA LEU A 216 -14.92 6.01 37.35
C LEU A 216 -16.06 6.89 37.87
N ILE A 217 -17.03 7.23 37.02
CA ILE A 217 -18.21 8.02 37.42
C ILE A 217 -19.00 7.28 38.50
N ALA A 218 -19.25 5.98 38.30
CA ALA A 218 -19.98 5.16 39.27
C ALA A 218 -19.22 4.98 40.59
N ASP A 219 -17.90 4.72 40.59
CA ASP A 219 -17.14 4.56 41.85
C ASP A 219 -17.09 5.86 42.66
N ARG A 220 -17.12 7.02 42.00
CA ARG A 220 -17.03 8.35 42.65
C ARG A 220 -18.37 8.90 43.10
N TYR A 221 -19.49 8.32 42.65
CA TYR A 221 -20.81 8.75 43.09
C TYR A 221 -21.04 8.42 44.58
N HIS A 222 -21.73 9.33 45.29
CA HIS A 222 -21.98 9.21 46.72
C HIS A 222 -22.83 7.97 47.05
N ASP A 223 -23.95 7.80 46.34
CA ASP A 223 -24.88 6.69 46.53
C ASP A 223 -24.55 5.52 45.60
N ALA A 224 -23.74 4.57 46.08
CA ALA A 224 -23.27 3.45 45.26
C ALA A 224 -24.41 2.65 44.61
N LYS A 225 -25.58 2.54 45.24
CA LYS A 225 -26.74 1.81 44.72
C LYS A 225 -27.48 2.52 43.58
N ARG A 226 -27.29 3.83 43.41
CA ARG A 226 -27.95 4.66 42.37
C ARG A 226 -26.99 4.91 41.21
N THR A 227 -26.37 3.85 40.72
CA THR A 227 -25.42 3.86 39.60
C THR A 227 -25.72 2.69 38.68
N TRP A 228 -25.31 2.80 37.42
CA TRP A 228 -25.56 1.77 36.40
C TRP A 228 -25.12 0.36 36.81
N ILE A 229 -24.02 0.24 37.57
CA ILE A 229 -23.49 -1.04 38.05
C ILE A 229 -24.04 -1.40 39.43
N GLY A 230 -24.24 -0.41 40.31
CA GLY A 230 -24.64 -0.64 41.69
C GLY A 230 -26.11 -0.98 41.88
N ALA A 231 -26.97 -0.64 40.92
CA ALA A 231 -28.36 -1.08 40.89
C ALA A 231 -28.47 -2.61 40.75
N VAL A 232 -27.58 -3.22 39.96
CA VAL A 232 -27.53 -4.67 39.72
C VAL A 232 -26.62 -5.38 40.74
N MET A 233 -25.48 -4.77 41.07
CA MET A 233 -24.47 -5.31 41.99
C MET A 233 -24.21 -4.32 43.14
N PRO A 234 -25.01 -4.37 44.23
CA PRO A 234 -24.91 -3.40 45.33
C PRO A 234 -23.53 -3.30 45.98
N ASN A 235 -22.76 -4.39 45.97
CA ASN A 235 -21.43 -4.49 46.57
C ASN A 235 -20.29 -4.51 45.52
N PHE A 236 -20.48 -3.91 44.33
CA PHE A 236 -19.50 -3.96 43.24
C PHE A 236 -18.09 -3.46 43.63
N ARG A 237 -17.95 -2.60 44.65
CA ARG A 237 -16.65 -2.08 45.12
C ARG A 237 -15.76 -3.16 45.75
N SER A 238 -16.35 -4.18 46.39
CA SER A 238 -15.62 -5.31 46.99
C SER A 238 -15.31 -6.44 46.02
N GLU A 239 -15.91 -6.42 44.84
CA GLU A 239 -15.70 -7.45 43.82
C GLU A 239 -14.28 -7.43 43.26
N SER A 240 -13.87 -8.55 42.65
CA SER A 240 -12.58 -8.63 41.99
C SER A 240 -12.44 -7.57 40.87
N LEU A 241 -11.22 -7.11 40.62
CA LEU A 241 -10.94 -6.15 39.53
C LEU A 241 -11.36 -6.71 38.16
N TRP A 242 -11.23 -8.03 37.98
CA TRP A 242 -11.63 -8.71 36.75
C TRP A 242 -13.13 -8.57 36.48
N ILE A 243 -13.97 -8.86 37.48
CA ILE A 243 -15.44 -8.75 37.34
C ILE A 243 -15.82 -7.32 36.99
N ARG A 244 -15.33 -6.35 37.77
CA ARG A 244 -15.63 -4.92 37.54
C ARG A 244 -15.22 -4.45 36.14
N TYR A 245 -14.02 -4.84 35.70
CA TYR A 245 -13.50 -4.47 34.39
C TYR A 245 -14.31 -5.10 33.26
N VAL A 246 -14.58 -6.42 33.32
CA VAL A 246 -15.37 -7.12 32.31
C VAL A 246 -16.78 -6.55 32.21
N THR A 247 -17.43 -6.26 33.34
CA THR A 247 -18.76 -5.63 33.35
C THR A 247 -18.74 -4.23 32.71
N ALA A 248 -17.71 -3.42 32.98
CA ALA A 248 -17.57 -2.09 32.38
C ALA A 248 -17.33 -2.13 30.86
N ILE A 249 -16.50 -3.08 30.40
CA ILE A 249 -16.28 -3.30 28.97
C ILE A 249 -17.55 -3.84 28.29
N TYR A 250 -18.28 -4.74 28.95
CA TYR A 250 -19.55 -5.27 28.47
C TYR A 250 -20.58 -4.14 28.27
N TRP A 251 -20.75 -3.25 29.26
CA TRP A 251 -21.62 -2.08 29.12
C TRP A 251 -21.18 -1.16 27.96
N SER A 252 -19.88 -0.92 27.83
CA SER A 252 -19.37 -0.03 26.79
C SER A 252 -19.55 -0.61 25.38
N ILE A 253 -19.27 -1.91 25.19
CA ILE A 253 -19.41 -2.54 23.87
C ILE A 253 -20.89 -2.65 23.45
N THR A 254 -21.81 -3.01 24.35
CA THR A 254 -23.25 -3.14 24.02
C THR A 254 -23.87 -1.80 23.64
N THR A 255 -23.38 -0.70 24.21
CA THR A 255 -23.77 0.66 23.86
C THR A 255 -23.13 1.13 22.55
N LEU A 256 -21.84 0.83 22.33
CA LEU A 256 -21.14 1.15 21.09
C LEU A 256 -21.75 0.43 19.87
N THR A 257 -22.04 -0.85 20.00
CA THR A 257 -22.67 -1.67 18.94
C THR A 257 -24.17 -1.46 18.83
N THR A 258 -24.72 -0.47 19.53
CA THR A 258 -26.15 -0.10 19.53
C THR A 258 -27.08 -1.29 19.78
N THR A 259 -26.65 -2.24 20.63
CA THR A 259 -27.45 -3.43 20.98
C THR A 259 -28.40 -3.11 22.13
N GLY A 260 -27.88 -2.49 23.21
CA GLY A 260 -28.68 -1.91 24.28
C GLY A 260 -29.68 -2.87 24.94
N TYR A 261 -29.21 -3.95 25.59
CA TYR A 261 -30.10 -4.90 26.27
C TYR A 261 -30.94 -4.29 27.40
N GLY A 262 -30.45 -3.20 28.02
CA GLY A 262 -31.15 -2.48 29.09
C GLY A 262 -30.87 -3.02 30.50
N ASP A 263 -30.06 -4.07 30.61
CA ASP A 263 -29.59 -4.66 31.87
C ASP A 263 -28.68 -3.72 32.67
N LEU A 264 -27.93 -2.85 31.98
CA LEU A 264 -27.05 -1.85 32.57
C LEU A 264 -27.37 -0.48 31.95
N HIS A 265 -27.97 0.41 32.73
CA HIS A 265 -28.40 1.74 32.27
C HIS A 265 -28.14 2.81 33.35
N ALA A 266 -27.99 4.06 32.92
CA ALA A 266 -27.75 5.18 33.83
C ALA A 266 -28.93 5.42 34.77
N GLU A 267 -28.63 5.53 36.07
CA GLU A 267 -29.63 5.78 37.14
C GLU A 267 -29.54 7.22 37.67
N ASN A 268 -28.37 7.85 37.55
CA ASN A 268 -28.13 9.21 38.00
C ASN A 268 -27.91 10.18 36.82
N THR A 269 -28.13 11.46 37.09
CA THR A 269 -28.05 12.52 36.07
C THR A 269 -26.64 12.70 35.49
N GLY A 270 -25.59 12.37 36.25
CA GLY A 270 -24.21 12.44 35.80
C GLY A 270 -23.89 11.37 34.75
N GLU A 271 -24.29 10.12 35.01
CA GLU A 271 -24.21 9.01 34.07
C GLU A 271 -25.08 9.27 32.83
N MET A 272 -26.31 9.76 33.00
CA MET A 272 -27.17 10.13 31.87
C MET A 272 -26.52 11.15 30.93
N LEU A 273 -25.86 12.18 31.48
CA LEU A 273 -25.16 13.18 30.68
C LEU A 273 -23.97 12.57 29.93
N PHE A 274 -23.19 11.71 30.59
CA PHE A 274 -22.08 11.00 29.96
C PHE A 274 -22.58 10.10 28.80
N ASP A 275 -23.66 9.37 29.02
CA ASP A 275 -24.27 8.48 28.03
C ASP A 275 -24.76 9.25 26.81
N ILE A 276 -25.35 10.45 26.98
CA ILE A 276 -25.72 11.31 25.86
C ILE A 276 -24.52 11.62 24.96
N PHE A 277 -23.40 12.06 25.55
CA PHE A 277 -22.18 12.35 24.78
C PHE A 277 -21.58 11.09 24.15
N TYR A 278 -21.58 9.98 24.88
CA TYR A 278 -21.03 8.72 24.39
C TYR A 278 -21.86 8.15 23.23
N MET A 279 -23.19 8.18 23.31
CA MET A 279 -24.07 7.77 22.22
C MET A 279 -23.89 8.63 20.97
N LEU A 280 -23.76 9.96 21.12
CA LEU A 280 -23.44 10.86 19.99
C LEU A 280 -22.09 10.54 19.34
N PHE A 281 -21.07 10.26 20.16
CA PHE A 281 -19.77 9.81 19.67
C PHE A 281 -19.86 8.46 18.93
N ASN A 282 -20.62 7.50 19.47
CA ASN A 282 -20.81 6.18 18.88
C ASN A 282 -21.50 6.26 17.51
N LEU A 283 -22.48 7.15 17.35
CA LEU A 283 -23.12 7.40 16.06
C LEU A 283 -22.09 7.85 15.01
N GLY A 284 -21.22 8.79 15.36
CA GLY A 284 -20.14 9.26 14.48
C GLY A 284 -19.09 8.19 14.17
N LEU A 285 -18.67 7.42 15.18
CA LEU A 285 -17.69 6.36 15.02
C LEU A 285 -18.22 5.22 14.13
N THR A 286 -19.47 4.79 14.33
CA THR A 286 -20.11 3.75 13.52
C THR A 286 -20.27 4.21 12.06
N ALA A 287 -20.69 5.45 11.82
CA ALA A 287 -20.74 6.02 10.47
C ALA A 287 -19.35 6.05 9.80
N TYR A 288 -18.31 6.42 10.55
CA TYR A 288 -16.93 6.40 10.07
C TYR A 288 -16.46 4.98 9.72
N LEU A 289 -16.74 3.98 10.57
CA LEU A 289 -16.38 2.58 10.32
C LEU A 289 -17.05 2.06 9.04
N ILE A 290 -18.35 2.29 8.89
CA ILE A 290 -19.12 1.88 7.70
C ILE A 290 -18.56 2.56 6.45
N GLY A 291 -18.30 3.87 6.49
CA GLY A 291 -17.75 4.61 5.34
C GLY A 291 -16.39 4.09 4.89
N ASN A 292 -15.50 3.75 5.83
CA ASN A 292 -14.20 3.18 5.52
C ASN A 292 -14.30 1.76 4.94
N MET A 293 -15.15 0.91 5.52
CA MET A 293 -15.36 -0.45 5.03
C MET A 293 -15.96 -0.44 3.62
N THR A 294 -16.94 0.43 3.36
CA THR A 294 -17.52 0.60 2.02
C THR A 294 -16.45 0.99 1.00
N ASN A 295 -15.58 1.96 1.32
CA ASN A 295 -14.49 2.36 0.41
C ASN A 295 -13.56 1.19 0.08
N LEU A 296 -13.15 0.42 1.10
CA LEU A 296 -12.31 -0.76 0.91
C LEU A 296 -12.98 -1.83 0.03
N VAL A 297 -14.27 -2.09 0.23
CA VAL A 297 -15.03 -3.08 -0.55
C VAL A 297 -15.20 -2.62 -2.01
N VAL A 298 -15.51 -1.34 -2.23
CA VAL A 298 -15.62 -0.76 -3.58
C VAL A 298 -14.30 -0.88 -4.33
N HIS A 299 -13.18 -0.53 -3.67
CA HIS A 299 -11.85 -0.67 -4.28
C HIS A 299 -11.50 -2.14 -4.57
N GLY A 300 -11.76 -3.04 -3.62
CA GLY A 300 -11.47 -4.47 -3.77
C GLY A 300 -12.25 -5.16 -4.90
N THR A 301 -13.44 -4.64 -5.24
CA THR A 301 -14.32 -5.23 -6.26
C THR A 301 -14.32 -4.48 -7.60
N SER A 302 -13.58 -3.36 -7.71
CA SER A 302 -13.59 -2.46 -8.88
C SER A 302 -13.27 -3.19 -10.19
N ARG A 303 -12.27 -4.07 -10.21
CA ARG A 303 -11.88 -4.81 -11.42
C ARG A 303 -13.04 -5.67 -11.97
N THR A 304 -13.66 -6.48 -11.12
CA THR A 304 -14.78 -7.34 -11.51
C THR A 304 -16.02 -6.54 -11.89
N ARG A 305 -16.23 -5.40 -11.22
CA ARG A 305 -17.32 -4.48 -11.55
C ARG A 305 -17.16 -3.89 -12.95
N ASN A 306 -16.00 -3.32 -13.29
CA ASN A 306 -15.74 -2.73 -14.61
C ASN A 306 -15.90 -3.76 -15.74
N PHE A 307 -15.46 -5.00 -15.51
CA PHE A 307 -15.67 -6.10 -16.45
C PHE A 307 -17.15 -6.38 -16.70
N ARG A 308 -17.96 -6.50 -15.64
CA ARG A 308 -19.41 -6.73 -15.77
C ARG A 308 -20.12 -5.57 -16.46
N GLU A 309 -19.74 -4.33 -16.16
CA GLU A 309 -20.26 -3.13 -16.83
C GLU A 309 -19.93 -3.17 -18.34
N THR A 310 -18.71 -3.56 -18.71
CA THR A 310 -18.29 -3.71 -20.11
C THR A 310 -19.11 -4.79 -20.83
N ILE A 311 -19.29 -5.97 -20.22
CA ILE A 311 -20.10 -7.07 -20.77
C ILE A 311 -21.56 -6.64 -20.95
N GLN A 312 -22.12 -5.90 -19.99
CA GLN A 312 -23.48 -5.41 -20.06
C GLN A 312 -23.65 -4.38 -21.19
N ALA A 313 -22.73 -3.44 -21.32
CA ALA A 313 -22.74 -2.44 -22.40
C ALA A 313 -22.64 -3.11 -23.79
N ALA A 314 -21.73 -4.07 -23.95
CA ALA A 314 -21.59 -4.83 -25.19
C ALA A 314 -22.86 -5.63 -25.52
N SER A 315 -23.45 -6.30 -24.53
CA SER A 315 -24.71 -7.05 -24.69
C SER A 315 -25.87 -6.14 -25.09
N ALA A 316 -25.96 -4.95 -24.48
CA ALA A 316 -26.98 -3.95 -24.81
C ALA A 316 -26.80 -3.40 -26.22
N PHE A 317 -25.56 -3.16 -26.65
CA PHE A 317 -25.24 -2.76 -28.02
C PHE A 317 -25.66 -3.82 -29.04
N ALA A 318 -25.36 -5.10 -28.79
CA ALA A 318 -25.77 -6.18 -29.67
C ALA A 318 -27.31 -6.31 -29.77
N ALA A 319 -28.01 -6.18 -28.65
CA ALA A 319 -29.47 -6.24 -28.62
C ALA A 319 -30.11 -5.07 -29.35
N ARG A 320 -29.62 -3.84 -29.14
CA ARG A 320 -30.15 -2.62 -29.76
C ARG A 320 -30.03 -2.65 -31.29
N ASN A 321 -28.94 -3.20 -31.80
CA ASN A 321 -28.67 -3.28 -33.24
C ASN A 321 -29.11 -4.61 -33.86
N GLN A 322 -29.80 -5.48 -33.11
CA GLN A 322 -30.30 -6.77 -33.59
C GLN A 322 -29.21 -7.64 -34.23
N LEU A 323 -28.02 -7.66 -33.63
CA LEU A 323 -26.90 -8.44 -34.15
C LEU A 323 -27.22 -9.95 -34.10
N PRO A 324 -26.81 -10.73 -35.12
CA PRO A 324 -26.91 -12.18 -35.09
C PRO A 324 -26.22 -12.77 -33.85
N GLN A 325 -26.77 -13.86 -33.33
CA GLN A 325 -26.28 -14.51 -32.11
C GLN A 325 -24.79 -14.89 -32.20
N HIS A 326 -24.31 -15.28 -33.38
CA HIS A 326 -22.89 -15.63 -33.57
C HIS A 326 -21.94 -14.43 -33.33
N ILE A 327 -22.29 -13.23 -33.82
CA ILE A 327 -21.46 -12.02 -33.64
C ILE A 327 -21.45 -11.62 -32.17
N LYS A 328 -22.62 -11.72 -31.52
CA LYS A 328 -22.74 -11.46 -30.08
C LYS A 328 -21.85 -12.39 -29.26
N ASP A 329 -21.89 -13.69 -29.54
CA ASP A 329 -21.09 -14.68 -28.80
C ASP A 329 -19.59 -14.50 -29.05
N GLN A 330 -19.19 -14.15 -30.28
CA GLN A 330 -17.81 -13.79 -30.60
C GLN A 330 -17.34 -12.55 -29.83
N MET A 331 -18.12 -11.48 -29.84
CA MET A 331 -17.81 -10.23 -29.13
C MET A 331 -17.68 -10.46 -27.62
N LEU A 332 -18.62 -11.18 -27.00
CA LEU A 332 -18.58 -11.46 -25.56
C LEU A 332 -17.42 -12.39 -25.18
N SER A 333 -17.13 -13.38 -26.02
CA SER A 333 -15.97 -14.27 -25.84
C SER A 333 -14.66 -13.50 -25.89
N HIS A 334 -14.53 -12.55 -26.84
CA HIS A 334 -13.36 -11.68 -26.94
C HIS A 334 -13.19 -10.82 -25.68
N ILE A 335 -14.25 -10.20 -25.17
CA ILE A 335 -14.19 -9.40 -23.93
C ILE A 335 -13.80 -10.27 -22.72
N CYS A 336 -14.33 -11.49 -22.62
CA CYS A 336 -13.98 -12.43 -21.56
C CYS A 336 -12.51 -12.86 -21.62
N LEU A 337 -12.02 -13.18 -22.82
CA LEU A 337 -10.61 -13.52 -23.03
C LEU A 337 -9.71 -12.34 -22.69
N ARG A 338 -10.05 -11.14 -23.17
CA ARG A 338 -9.34 -9.90 -22.85
C ARG A 338 -9.26 -9.65 -21.35
N PHE A 339 -10.33 -9.84 -20.59
CA PHE A 339 -10.32 -9.68 -19.13
C PHE A 339 -9.39 -10.68 -18.43
N ARG A 340 -9.38 -11.95 -18.89
CA ARG A 340 -8.48 -12.97 -18.34
C ARG A 340 -7.01 -12.66 -18.63
N THR A 341 -6.73 -12.03 -19.76
CA THR A 341 -5.37 -11.67 -20.21
C THR A 341 -4.99 -10.22 -19.90
N GLU A 342 -5.88 -9.41 -19.32
CA GLU A 342 -5.66 -7.99 -19.04
C GLU A 342 -4.48 -7.76 -18.09
N GLY A 343 -4.27 -8.66 -17.12
CA GLY A 343 -3.10 -8.64 -16.25
C GLY A 343 -1.76 -8.87 -16.97
N LEU A 344 -1.80 -9.32 -18.23
CA LEU A 344 -0.63 -9.51 -19.09
C LEU A 344 -0.38 -8.29 -19.98
N LYS A 345 -1.36 -7.38 -20.14
CA LYS A 345 -1.18 -6.12 -20.89
C LYS A 345 -0.37 -5.13 -20.06
N GLN A 346 0.94 -5.38 -20.00
CA GLN A 346 1.92 -4.59 -19.23
C GLN A 346 2.29 -3.26 -19.87
N GLN A 347 1.73 -2.92 -21.03
CA GLN A 347 2.15 -1.76 -21.81
C GLN A 347 1.86 -0.42 -21.11
N GLU A 348 0.73 -0.31 -20.42
CA GLU A 348 0.45 0.87 -19.57
C GLU A 348 1.46 1.00 -18.43
N THR A 349 1.87 -0.12 -17.84
CA THR A 349 2.90 -0.15 -16.78
C THR A 349 4.26 0.26 -17.34
N LEU A 350 4.66 -0.28 -18.50
CA LEU A 350 5.93 0.07 -19.16
C LEU A 350 5.95 1.52 -19.65
N ASN A 351 4.82 2.09 -20.06
CA ASN A 351 4.70 3.50 -20.45
C ASN A 351 4.86 4.45 -19.26
N GLY A 352 4.62 3.98 -18.03
CA GLY A 352 4.92 4.73 -16.81
C GLY A 352 6.42 4.78 -16.47
N LEU A 353 7.26 3.99 -17.14
CA LEU A 353 8.70 3.95 -16.89
C LEU A 353 9.46 4.94 -17.79
N PRO A 354 10.57 5.54 -17.30
CA PRO A 354 11.48 6.33 -18.13
C PRO A 354 12.04 5.54 -19.31
N LYS A 355 12.32 6.22 -20.45
CA LYS A 355 12.83 5.60 -21.69
C LYS A 355 14.05 4.69 -21.46
N GLY A 356 15.00 5.10 -20.61
CA GLY A 356 16.20 4.32 -20.32
C GLY A 356 15.93 2.98 -19.63
N LEU A 357 15.02 2.94 -18.66
CA LEU A 357 14.62 1.69 -17.99
C LEU A 357 13.83 0.80 -18.95
N ARG A 358 12.91 1.38 -19.72
CA ARG A 358 12.15 0.66 -20.74
C ARG A 358 13.05 0.02 -21.78
N SER A 359 14.05 0.75 -22.27
CA SER A 359 15.09 0.28 -23.19
C SER A 359 15.91 -0.88 -22.60
N SER A 360 16.33 -0.75 -21.34
CA SER A 360 17.10 -1.80 -20.64
C SER A 360 16.28 -3.09 -20.47
N ILE A 361 14.99 -2.96 -20.11
CA ILE A 361 14.06 -4.08 -20.00
C ILE A 361 13.85 -4.75 -21.36
N ALA A 362 13.55 -3.95 -22.40
CA ALA A 362 13.33 -4.46 -23.75
C ALA A 362 14.55 -5.21 -24.28
N HIS A 363 15.76 -4.66 -24.09
CA HIS A 363 17.00 -5.30 -24.47
C HIS A 363 17.17 -6.66 -23.77
N HIS A 364 17.01 -6.71 -22.45
CA HIS A 364 17.16 -7.96 -21.71
C HIS A 364 16.14 -9.04 -22.12
N LEU A 365 14.90 -8.65 -22.40
CA LEU A 365 13.82 -9.59 -22.72
C LEU A 365 13.84 -10.06 -24.19
N PHE A 366 14.10 -9.16 -25.13
CA PHE A 366 13.80 -9.40 -26.54
C PHE A 366 15.01 -9.47 -27.46
N PHE A 367 16.18 -8.98 -27.05
CA PHE A 367 17.38 -9.00 -27.88
C PHE A 367 17.76 -10.41 -28.38
N PRO A 368 17.77 -11.48 -27.54
CA PRO A 368 18.12 -12.82 -28.01
C PRO A 368 17.13 -13.39 -29.03
N ILE A 369 15.89 -12.89 -29.02
CA ILE A 369 14.82 -13.33 -29.92
C ILE A 369 14.99 -12.65 -31.26
N VAL A 370 15.11 -11.31 -31.27
CA VAL A 370 15.26 -10.51 -32.48
C VAL A 370 16.52 -10.91 -33.26
N GLN A 371 17.60 -11.24 -32.56
CA GLN A 371 18.85 -11.68 -33.19
C GLN A 371 18.71 -12.98 -34.01
N ARG A 372 17.76 -13.86 -33.65
CA ARG A 372 17.55 -15.16 -34.32
C ARG A 372 16.55 -15.10 -35.47
N VAL A 373 15.91 -13.96 -35.68
CA VAL A 373 14.94 -13.77 -36.77
C VAL A 373 15.69 -13.73 -38.09
N TYR A 374 15.21 -14.48 -39.09
CA TYR A 374 15.90 -14.62 -40.39
C TYR A 374 16.22 -13.27 -41.05
N LEU A 375 15.33 -12.29 -40.90
CA LEU A 375 15.46 -10.97 -41.50
C LEU A 375 16.69 -10.20 -40.97
N PHE A 376 17.09 -10.44 -39.72
CA PHE A 376 18.18 -9.72 -39.04
C PHE A 376 19.46 -10.55 -38.88
N HIS A 377 19.58 -11.69 -39.56
CA HIS A 377 20.83 -12.46 -39.55
C HIS A 377 21.96 -11.68 -40.23
N GLY A 378 23.12 -11.63 -39.57
CA GLY A 378 24.33 -10.95 -40.09
C GLY A 378 24.35 -9.44 -39.88
N VAL A 379 23.31 -8.87 -39.28
CA VAL A 379 23.19 -7.45 -38.99
C VAL A 379 23.99 -7.06 -37.73
N SER A 380 24.45 -5.82 -37.64
CA SER A 380 25.20 -5.31 -36.49
C SER A 380 24.41 -5.38 -35.18
N PHE A 381 25.13 -5.58 -34.06
CA PHE A 381 24.52 -5.61 -32.73
C PHE A 381 23.91 -4.25 -32.34
N ASP A 382 24.50 -3.14 -32.80
CA ASP A 382 24.02 -1.79 -32.54
C ASP A 382 22.67 -1.54 -33.23
N PHE A 383 22.48 -2.04 -34.45
CA PHE A 383 21.21 -1.97 -35.15
C PHE A 383 20.11 -2.79 -34.45
N ILE A 384 20.42 -4.02 -34.01
CA ILE A 384 19.48 -4.84 -33.22
C ILE A 384 19.13 -4.15 -31.90
N PHE A 385 20.10 -3.51 -31.25
CA PHE A 385 19.86 -2.74 -30.05
C PHE A 385 18.85 -1.61 -30.32
N GLN A 386 19.06 -0.80 -31.36
CA GLN A 386 18.14 0.28 -31.73
C GLN A 386 16.73 -0.25 -32.03
N LEU A 387 16.63 -1.34 -32.81
CA LEU A 387 15.37 -2.03 -33.11
C LEU A 387 14.60 -2.41 -31.85
N VAL A 388 15.24 -3.16 -30.94
CA VAL A 388 14.62 -3.69 -29.73
C VAL A 388 14.10 -2.57 -28.83
N THR A 389 14.78 -1.41 -28.79
CA THR A 389 14.34 -0.29 -27.96
C THR A 389 13.09 0.43 -28.45
N GLU A 390 12.79 0.33 -29.75
CA GLU A 390 11.60 0.93 -30.37
C GLU A 390 10.47 -0.08 -30.58
N MET A 391 10.74 -1.39 -30.39
CA MET A 391 9.73 -2.44 -30.40
C MET A 391 8.78 -2.35 -29.20
N GLN A 392 7.51 -2.65 -29.44
CA GLN A 392 6.47 -2.69 -28.43
C GLN A 392 5.96 -4.13 -28.26
N ALA A 393 5.95 -4.63 -27.04
CA ALA A 393 5.46 -5.97 -26.74
C ALA A 393 3.95 -5.93 -26.46
N GLU A 394 3.20 -6.69 -27.23
CA GLU A 394 1.75 -6.82 -27.13
C GLU A 394 1.36 -8.29 -26.89
N TYR A 395 0.28 -8.50 -26.12
CA TYR A 395 -0.29 -9.83 -25.90
C TYR A 395 -1.64 -9.94 -26.60
N PHE A 396 -1.77 -10.95 -27.44
CA PHE A 396 -2.98 -11.26 -28.19
C PHE A 396 -3.60 -12.57 -27.67
N PRO A 397 -4.88 -12.57 -27.24
CA PRO A 397 -5.60 -13.79 -26.90
C PRO A 397 -5.78 -14.69 -28.14
N PRO A 398 -6.17 -15.97 -27.96
CA PRO A 398 -6.44 -16.87 -29.09
C PRO A 398 -7.63 -16.40 -29.94
N LYS A 399 -7.60 -16.73 -31.23
CA LYS A 399 -8.59 -16.43 -32.26
C LYS A 399 -8.78 -14.93 -32.55
N GLU A 400 -7.73 -14.14 -32.34
CA GLU A 400 -7.70 -12.72 -32.68
C GLU A 400 -6.97 -12.53 -34.00
N ASP A 401 -7.55 -11.73 -34.89
CA ASP A 401 -6.94 -11.33 -36.15
C ASP A 401 -5.97 -10.17 -35.89
N VAL A 402 -4.68 -10.45 -36.02
CA VAL A 402 -3.60 -9.46 -35.83
C VAL A 402 -3.43 -8.60 -37.08
N ILE A 403 -3.59 -9.22 -38.26
CA ILE A 403 -3.51 -8.56 -39.57
C ILE A 403 -4.68 -9.07 -40.41
N LEU A 404 -5.32 -8.19 -41.19
CA LEU A 404 -6.31 -8.58 -42.17
C LEU A 404 -5.71 -8.64 -43.59
N GLN A 405 -6.16 -9.61 -44.39
CA GLN A 405 -5.79 -9.67 -45.80
C GLN A 405 -6.22 -8.39 -46.55
N ASN A 406 -5.38 -7.90 -47.44
CA ASN A 406 -5.53 -6.65 -48.19
C ASN A 406 -5.53 -5.37 -47.34
N GLU A 407 -5.20 -5.45 -46.05
CA GLU A 407 -4.95 -4.27 -45.22
C GLU A 407 -3.65 -3.57 -45.63
N THR A 408 -3.63 -2.24 -45.50
CA THR A 408 -2.42 -1.44 -45.71
C THR A 408 -1.40 -1.76 -44.61
N PRO A 409 -0.15 -2.10 -44.96
CA PRO A 409 0.85 -2.51 -43.99
C PRO A 409 1.30 -1.32 -43.13
N THR A 410 1.04 -1.37 -41.83
CA THR A 410 1.47 -0.35 -40.87
C THR A 410 2.70 -0.78 -40.08
N ASP A 411 2.77 -2.06 -39.73
CA ASP A 411 3.70 -2.59 -38.74
C ASP A 411 4.24 -3.96 -39.14
N LEU A 412 5.42 -4.25 -38.62
CA LEU A 412 6.12 -5.52 -38.65
C LEU A 412 5.91 -6.25 -37.32
N TYR A 413 5.76 -7.58 -37.36
CA TYR A 413 5.50 -8.37 -36.17
C TYR A 413 6.46 -9.55 -36.02
N ILE A 414 6.99 -9.75 -34.80
CA ILE A 414 7.83 -10.90 -34.44
C ILE A 414 7.12 -11.70 -33.35
N LEU A 415 6.92 -12.99 -33.57
CA LEU A 415 6.26 -13.87 -32.62
C LEU A 415 7.26 -14.31 -31.54
N VAL A 416 7.07 -13.89 -30.30
CA VAL A 416 7.92 -14.27 -29.16
C VAL A 416 7.50 -15.61 -28.59
N SER A 417 6.21 -15.80 -28.35
CA SER A 417 5.64 -17.05 -27.84
C SER A 417 4.23 -17.22 -28.38
N GLY A 418 3.79 -18.47 -28.52
CA GLY A 418 2.49 -18.79 -29.09
C GLY A 418 2.60 -19.31 -30.52
N ALA A 419 1.47 -19.37 -31.21
CA ALA A 419 1.35 -19.80 -32.59
C ALA A 419 0.27 -18.99 -33.30
N VAL A 420 0.56 -18.59 -34.54
CA VAL A 420 -0.40 -17.90 -35.41
C VAL A 420 -0.54 -18.64 -36.74
N GLU A 421 -1.72 -18.57 -37.33
CA GLU A 421 -2.05 -19.18 -38.61
C GLU A 421 -2.26 -18.10 -39.67
N LEU A 422 -1.65 -18.30 -40.83
CA LEU A 422 -1.81 -17.48 -42.02
C LEU A 422 -2.99 -18.02 -42.82
N ARG A 423 -3.99 -17.18 -43.06
CA ARG A 423 -5.20 -17.51 -43.82
C ARG A 423 -5.30 -16.65 -45.05
N ALA A 424 -5.67 -17.24 -46.16
CA ALA A 424 -6.03 -16.54 -47.38
C ALA A 424 -7.50 -16.82 -47.69
N ASP A 425 -8.25 -15.79 -48.04
CA ASP A 425 -9.55 -15.93 -48.65
C ASP A 425 -9.39 -16.06 -50.18
N PHE A 426 -9.80 -17.22 -50.70
CA PHE A 426 -9.95 -17.45 -52.13
C PHE A 426 -11.41 -17.74 -52.43
N ASN A 427 -12.09 -16.82 -53.15
CA ASN A 427 -13.49 -16.95 -53.56
C ASN A 427 -14.50 -17.13 -52.40
N GLY A 428 -14.25 -16.52 -51.24
CA GLY A 428 -15.12 -16.58 -50.05
C GLY A 428 -14.86 -17.79 -49.15
N ILE A 429 -13.78 -18.54 -49.39
CA ILE A 429 -13.37 -19.70 -48.60
C ILE A 429 -12.03 -19.37 -47.94
N GLU A 430 -12.03 -19.22 -46.61
CA GLU A 430 -10.79 -19.12 -45.82
C GLU A 430 -10.04 -20.46 -45.86
N GLN A 431 -8.83 -20.45 -46.42
CA GLN A 431 -7.89 -21.58 -46.35
C GLN A 431 -6.67 -21.22 -45.52
N VAL A 432 -6.23 -22.17 -44.68
CA VAL A 432 -4.98 -22.04 -43.90
C VAL A 432 -3.81 -22.30 -44.84
N HIS A 433 -3.02 -21.24 -45.10
CA HIS A 433 -1.86 -21.29 -45.99
C HIS A 433 -0.60 -21.74 -45.25
N GLY A 434 -0.46 -21.36 -43.98
CA GLY A 434 0.72 -21.69 -43.18
C GLY A 434 0.52 -21.43 -41.69
N LYS A 435 1.51 -21.83 -40.89
CA LYS A 435 1.59 -21.52 -39.46
C LYS A 435 2.93 -20.86 -39.18
N VAL A 436 2.91 -19.86 -38.31
CA VAL A 436 4.10 -19.15 -37.84
C VAL A 436 4.31 -19.50 -36.37
N SER A 437 5.52 -19.90 -36.05
CA SER A 437 5.95 -20.37 -34.73
C SER A 437 6.81 -19.34 -34.00
N SER A 438 7.04 -19.53 -32.70
CA SER A 438 7.91 -18.68 -31.89
C SER A 438 9.29 -18.48 -32.53
N GLY A 439 9.76 -17.23 -32.57
CA GLY A 439 11.02 -16.81 -33.20
C GLY A 439 10.88 -16.41 -34.68
N GLU A 440 9.71 -16.60 -35.28
CA GLU A 440 9.44 -16.22 -36.66
C GLU A 440 8.78 -14.83 -36.75
N ILE A 441 8.79 -14.28 -37.95
CA ILE A 441 8.37 -12.91 -38.29
C ILE A 441 7.25 -12.99 -39.33
N PHE A 442 6.31 -12.04 -39.25
CA PHE A 442 5.21 -11.90 -40.21
C PHE A 442 4.88 -10.42 -40.44
N GLY A 443 4.22 -10.14 -41.57
CA GLY A 443 3.88 -8.79 -42.02
C GLY A 443 5.03 -8.04 -42.71
N GLU A 444 6.22 -8.63 -42.79
CA GLU A 444 7.43 -8.04 -43.38
C GLU A 444 7.29 -7.78 -44.87
N ILE A 445 6.57 -8.65 -45.59
CA ILE A 445 6.36 -8.53 -47.03
C ILE A 445 5.55 -7.26 -47.33
N GLY A 446 4.49 -7.02 -46.55
CA GLY A 446 3.68 -5.82 -46.72
C GLY A 446 4.52 -4.55 -46.50
N VAL A 447 5.27 -4.52 -45.40
CA VAL A 447 6.07 -3.35 -44.99
C VAL A 447 7.22 -3.07 -45.97
N LEU A 448 8.02 -4.08 -46.32
CA LEU A 448 9.25 -3.88 -47.11
C LEU A 448 8.99 -3.82 -48.63
N CYS A 449 7.95 -4.51 -49.12
CA CYS A 449 7.61 -4.47 -50.55
C CYS A 449 6.56 -3.39 -50.90
N TYR A 450 6.06 -2.64 -49.90
CA TYR A 450 4.99 -1.64 -50.07
C TYR A 450 3.74 -2.21 -50.76
N ARG A 451 3.31 -3.40 -50.34
CA ARG A 451 2.12 -4.09 -50.89
C ARG A 451 1.09 -4.38 -49.80
N PRO A 452 -0.20 -4.50 -50.13
CA PRO A 452 -1.21 -4.95 -49.17
C PRO A 452 -0.85 -6.31 -48.57
N GLN A 453 -1.28 -6.54 -47.33
CA GLN A 453 -0.96 -7.79 -46.63
C GLN A 453 -1.57 -9.00 -47.35
N PRO A 454 -0.77 -10.02 -47.72
CA PRO A 454 -1.24 -11.13 -48.54
C PRO A 454 -2.14 -12.11 -47.78
N PHE A 455 -2.07 -12.12 -46.45
CA PHE A 455 -2.76 -13.08 -45.59
C PHE A 455 -3.38 -12.38 -44.38
N THR A 456 -4.51 -12.92 -43.93
CA THR A 456 -5.04 -12.67 -42.58
C THR A 456 -4.23 -13.50 -41.59
N VAL A 457 -3.75 -12.88 -40.52
CA VAL A 457 -2.95 -13.55 -39.47
C VAL A 457 -3.81 -13.70 -38.23
N ARG A 458 -4.17 -14.94 -37.87
CA ARG A 458 -5.03 -15.23 -36.70
C ARG A 458 -4.26 -15.98 -35.64
N THR A 459 -4.38 -15.59 -34.38
CA THR A 459 -3.77 -16.32 -33.25
C THR A 459 -4.48 -17.65 -33.00
N ILE A 460 -3.71 -18.71 -32.72
CA ILE A 460 -4.25 -20.03 -32.33
C ILE A 460 -4.35 -20.13 -30.81
N GLU A 461 -3.29 -19.66 -30.14
CA GLU A 461 -3.14 -19.64 -28.69
C GLU A 461 -2.76 -18.24 -28.22
N LEU A 462 -2.72 -18.04 -26.89
CA LEU A 462 -2.24 -16.78 -26.31
C LEU A 462 -0.83 -16.51 -26.82
N SER A 463 -0.69 -15.41 -27.57
CA SER A 463 0.54 -15.10 -28.29
C SER A 463 1.13 -13.79 -27.79
N GLN A 464 2.43 -13.79 -27.52
CA GLN A 464 3.21 -12.58 -27.25
C GLN A 464 3.88 -12.17 -28.54
N ILE A 465 3.60 -10.95 -29.01
CA ILE A 465 4.03 -10.47 -30.31
C ILE A 465 4.74 -9.13 -30.11
N LEU A 466 5.94 -8.99 -30.68
CA LEU A 466 6.63 -7.71 -30.77
C LEU A 466 6.17 -7.00 -32.02
N ARG A 467 5.76 -5.74 -31.87
CA ARG A 467 5.34 -4.85 -32.93
C ARG A 467 6.41 -3.79 -33.17
N LEU A 468 6.72 -3.53 -34.44
CA LEU A 468 7.59 -2.45 -34.87
C LEU A 468 6.91 -1.66 -35.98
N SER A 469 6.86 -0.34 -35.85
CA SER A 469 6.29 0.52 -36.89
C SER A 469 7.13 0.49 -38.16
N SER A 470 6.47 0.41 -39.32
CA SER A 470 7.10 0.51 -40.64
C SER A 470 7.93 1.78 -40.79
N ILE A 471 7.43 2.92 -40.30
CA ILE A 471 8.11 4.21 -40.35
C ILE A 471 9.42 4.15 -39.57
N THR A 472 9.38 3.60 -38.36
CA THR A 472 10.56 3.44 -37.51
C THR A 472 11.58 2.50 -38.14
N LEU A 473 11.14 1.36 -38.68
CA LEU A 473 12.01 0.41 -39.38
C LEU A 473 12.71 1.07 -40.57
N MET A 474 11.96 1.79 -41.42
CA MET A 474 12.53 2.44 -42.59
C MET A 474 13.50 3.58 -42.24
N ASN A 475 13.26 4.29 -41.14
CA ASN A 475 14.20 5.29 -40.63
C ASN A 475 15.50 4.63 -40.15
N LEU A 476 15.41 3.54 -39.39
CA LEU A 476 16.59 2.79 -38.93
C LEU A 476 17.41 2.21 -40.08
N ILE A 477 16.75 1.66 -41.10
CA ILE A 477 17.40 1.15 -42.33
C ILE A 477 18.12 2.28 -43.07
N ARG A 478 17.52 3.47 -43.13
CA ARG A 478 18.13 4.64 -43.79
C ARG A 478 19.35 5.17 -43.02
N GLU A 479 19.29 5.15 -41.69
CA GLU A 479 20.39 5.58 -40.83
C GLU A 479 21.57 4.58 -40.87
N ASN A 480 21.30 3.29 -41.06
CA ASN A 480 22.31 2.22 -41.09
C ASN A 480 22.28 1.48 -42.45
N MET A 481 22.82 2.11 -43.50
CA MET A 481 22.70 1.59 -44.88
C MET A 481 23.32 0.20 -45.09
N GLU A 482 24.43 -0.12 -44.41
CA GLU A 482 25.09 -1.44 -44.53
C GLU A 482 24.17 -2.55 -44.00
N ASP A 483 23.63 -2.36 -42.79
CA ASP A 483 22.67 -3.27 -42.16
C ASP A 483 21.36 -3.35 -42.95
N GLY A 484 20.91 -2.23 -43.50
CA GLY A 484 19.75 -2.15 -44.39
C GLY A 484 19.87 -3.05 -45.63
N ASN A 485 21.05 -3.08 -46.26
CA ASN A 485 21.30 -3.96 -47.41
C ASN A 485 21.25 -5.44 -47.01
N ILE A 486 21.73 -5.79 -45.82
CA ILE A 486 21.67 -7.17 -45.29
C ILE A 486 20.20 -7.58 -45.09
N VAL A 487 19.39 -6.71 -44.48
CA VAL A 487 17.95 -6.93 -44.30
C VAL A 487 17.24 -7.19 -45.63
N MET A 488 17.51 -6.37 -46.66
CA MET A 488 16.91 -6.56 -47.98
C MET A 488 17.40 -7.83 -48.69
N ASN A 489 18.68 -8.18 -48.55
CA ASN A 489 19.22 -9.44 -49.07
C ASN A 489 18.55 -10.65 -48.40
N ASN A 490 18.41 -10.64 -47.07
CA ASN A 490 17.74 -11.69 -46.32
C ASN A 490 16.27 -11.86 -46.73
N LEU A 491 15.56 -10.77 -47.05
CA LEU A 491 14.20 -10.82 -47.56
C LEU A 491 14.11 -11.56 -48.90
N SER A 492 15.05 -11.30 -49.82
CA SER A 492 15.07 -11.91 -51.16
C SER A 492 15.44 -13.41 -51.19
N GLN A 493 16.01 -13.92 -50.09
CA GLN A 493 16.41 -15.32 -49.96
C GLN A 493 15.27 -16.24 -49.47
N LYS A 494 14.11 -15.66 -49.11
CA LYS A 494 12.90 -16.34 -48.69
C LYS A 494 11.92 -16.45 -49.85
#